data_AF-A0A7Y7ICI9-F1
#
_entry.id   AF-A0A7Y7ICI9-F1
#
_cell.length_a   1.000
_cell.length_b   1.000
_cell.length_c   1.000
_cell.angle_alpha   90.00
_cell.angle_beta   90.00
_cell.angle_gamma   90.00
#
_symmetry.space_group_name_H-M   'P 1'
#
loop_
_entity.id
_entity.type
_entity.pdbx_description
1 polymer ?
#
loop_
_entity_poly.entity_id
_entity_poly.type
_entity_poly.pdbx_seq_one_letter_code
_entity_poly.pdbx_strand_id
1 'polypeptide(L)'
;MRLIEQAFGRDEFDSACDEIQAAARTASCAPQLICRFSIECGHPNPWYHAVAVSVEGMQDQEYEQFLVALAGLGLVEAPQSDRP
;
A
#
# COMPACT_ATOMS: atom_id res chain seq x y z
N MET A 1 1.24 7.62 -8.64
CA MET A 1 0.57 6.79 -9.66
C MET A 1 1.50 5.92 -10.47
N ARG A 2 2.68 6.39 -10.88
CA ARG A 2 3.64 5.60 -11.68
C ARG A 2 3.86 4.15 -11.20
N LEU A 3 4.05 3.92 -9.89
CA LEU A 3 4.29 2.56 -9.37
C LEU A 3 3.09 1.63 -9.59
N ILE A 4 1.87 2.13 -9.37
CA ILE A 4 0.63 1.39 -9.65
C ILE A 4 0.53 1.07 -11.15
N GLU A 5 0.77 2.07 -12.01
CA GLU A 5 0.72 1.85 -13.47
C GLU A 5 1.76 0.85 -13.96
N GLN A 6 2.92 0.79 -13.31
CA GLN A 6 3.98 -0.16 -13.62
C GLN A 6 3.64 -1.59 -13.15
N ALA A 7 2.99 -1.74 -11.99
CA ALA A 7 2.67 -3.03 -11.41
C ALA A 7 1.38 -3.65 -11.99
N PHE A 8 0.36 -2.83 -12.22
CA PHE A 8 -0.99 -3.30 -12.59
C PHE A 8 -1.39 -2.93 -14.02
N GLY A 9 -0.75 -1.94 -14.62
CA GLY A 9 -1.13 -1.38 -15.91
C GLY A 9 -1.78 -0.01 -15.78
N ARG A 10 -1.93 0.67 -16.93
CA ARG A 10 -2.45 2.04 -16.97
C ARG A 10 -3.92 2.06 -16.55
N ASP A 11 -4.28 3.04 -15.71
CA ASP A 11 -5.64 3.27 -15.19
C ASP A 11 -6.20 2.13 -14.29
N GLU A 12 -5.38 1.14 -13.91
CA GLU A 12 -5.76 0.01 -13.03
C GLU A 12 -5.66 0.37 -11.53
N PHE A 13 -6.22 1.51 -11.16
CA PHE A 13 -6.21 1.98 -9.76
C PHE A 13 -7.08 1.12 -8.85
N ASP A 14 -8.23 0.66 -9.36
CA ASP A 14 -9.18 -0.17 -8.63
C ASP A 14 -8.57 -1.53 -8.26
N SER A 15 -7.95 -2.21 -9.24
CA SER A 15 -7.24 -3.47 -9.00
C SER A 15 -6.08 -3.32 -8.02
N ALA A 16 -5.34 -2.21 -8.07
CA ALA A 16 -4.32 -1.95 -7.07
C ALA A 16 -4.91 -1.79 -5.66
N CYS A 17 -6.07 -1.14 -5.50
CA CYS A 17 -6.72 -0.99 -4.21
C CYS A 17 -7.24 -2.33 -3.66
N ASP A 18 -7.78 -3.18 -4.52
CA ASP A 18 -8.22 -4.54 -4.15
C ASP A 18 -7.04 -5.38 -3.65
N GLU A 19 -5.92 -5.37 -4.35
CA GLU A 19 -4.72 -6.13 -3.97
C GLU A 19 -4.07 -5.57 -2.70
N ILE A 20 -4.05 -4.24 -2.51
CA ILE A 20 -3.62 -3.62 -1.26
C ILE A 20 -4.53 -4.06 -0.10
N GLN A 21 -5.85 -4.10 -0.31
CA GLN A 21 -6.79 -4.55 0.72
C GLN A 21 -6.62 -6.05 1.02
N ALA A 22 -6.38 -6.88 0.01
CA ALA A 22 -6.10 -8.29 0.17
C ALA A 22 -4.79 -8.52 0.95
N ALA A 23 -3.74 -7.76 0.66
CA ALA A 23 -2.49 -7.77 1.40
C ALA A 23 -2.69 -7.38 2.88
N ALA A 24 -3.44 -6.30 3.15
CA ALA A 24 -3.74 -5.87 4.52
C ALA A 24 -4.52 -6.94 5.31
N ARG A 25 -5.51 -7.60 4.67
CA ARG A 25 -6.27 -8.71 5.27
C ARG A 25 -5.43 -9.95 5.53
N THR A 26 -4.45 -10.22 4.69
CA THR A 26 -3.54 -11.35 4.87
C THR A 26 -2.55 -11.09 6.01
N ALA A 27 -2.11 -9.84 6.16
CA ALA A 27 -1.13 -9.45 7.15
C ALA A 27 -1.70 -9.28 8.58
N SER A 28 -2.98 -8.95 8.73
CA SER A 28 -3.59 -8.68 10.03
C SER A 28 -4.58 -9.76 10.48
N CYS A 29 -4.59 -10.05 11.78
CA CYS A 29 -5.53 -10.95 12.43
C CYS A 29 -6.83 -10.25 12.88
N ALA A 30 -6.95 -8.93 12.67
CA ALA A 30 -8.12 -8.18 13.11
C ALA A 30 -9.40 -8.65 12.39
N PRO A 31 -10.50 -8.88 13.13
CA PRO A 31 -11.75 -9.38 12.55
C PRO A 31 -12.41 -8.38 11.60
N GLN A 32 -12.12 -7.08 11.77
CA GLN A 32 -12.59 -6.01 10.89
C GLN A 32 -11.46 -5.00 10.69
N LEU A 33 -10.87 -5.00 9.50
CA LEU A 33 -9.93 -3.99 9.02
C LEU A 33 -10.68 -2.92 8.24
N ILE A 34 -10.44 -1.66 8.58
CA ILE A 34 -10.95 -0.53 7.81
C ILE A 34 -9.79 0.05 7.01
N CYS A 35 -9.81 -0.20 5.70
CA CYS A 35 -8.87 0.43 4.75
C CYS A 35 -9.55 1.64 4.11
N ARG A 36 -8.93 2.83 4.21
CA ARG A 36 -9.37 4.00 3.45
C ARG A 36 -8.29 4.43 2.49
N PHE A 37 -8.71 4.69 1.26
CA PHE A 37 -7.86 5.14 0.16
C PHE A 37 -8.19 6.59 -0.15
N SER A 38 -7.15 7.41 -0.30
CA SER A 38 -7.30 8.81 -0.71
C SER A 38 -6.18 9.18 -1.67
N ILE A 39 -6.48 10.06 -2.62
CA ILE A 39 -5.48 10.59 -3.54
C ILE A 39 -4.92 11.88 -2.93
N GLU A 40 -3.60 11.91 -2.74
CA GLU A 40 -2.89 13.11 -2.31
C GLU A 40 -2.30 13.84 -3.53
N CYS A 41 -2.83 15.03 -3.78
CA CYS A 41 -2.36 15.97 -4.78
C CYS A 41 -1.76 17.24 -4.15
N GLY A 42 -1.56 17.27 -2.83
CA GLY A 42 -1.09 18.45 -2.09
C GLY A 42 0.40 18.74 -2.22
N HIS A 43 1.14 17.89 -2.93
CA HIS A 43 2.58 18.06 -3.09
C HIS A 43 2.90 19.28 -4.00
N PRO A 44 3.93 20.08 -3.70
CA PRO A 44 4.27 21.27 -4.51
C PRO A 44 4.56 20.99 -5.99
N ASN A 45 4.94 19.75 -6.32
CA ASN A 45 5.05 19.27 -7.69
C ASN A 45 3.67 18.81 -8.21
N PRO A 46 3.06 19.49 -9.20
CA PRO A 46 1.73 19.15 -9.73
C PRO A 46 1.66 17.77 -10.41
N TRP A 47 2.80 17.18 -10.77
CA TRP A 47 2.86 15.86 -11.39
C TRP A 47 2.99 14.74 -10.36
N TYR A 48 3.19 15.08 -9.09
CA TYR A 48 3.27 14.12 -8.01
C TYR A 48 1.85 13.79 -7.53
N HIS A 49 1.46 12.55 -7.76
CA HIS A 49 0.19 11.99 -7.31
C HIS A 49 0.48 10.77 -6.44
N ALA A 50 0.08 10.82 -5.18
CA ALA A 50 0.23 9.71 -4.25
C ALA A 50 -1.14 9.13 -3.90
N VAL A 51 -1.13 7.84 -3.57
CA VAL A 51 -2.29 7.14 -3.02
C VAL A 51 -1.93 6.90 -1.56
N ALA A 52 -2.64 7.58 -0.67
CA ALA A 52 -2.53 7.36 0.75
C ALA A 52 -3.50 6.25 1.15
N VAL A 53 -2.97 5.27 1.87
CA VAL A 53 -3.73 4.15 2.42
C VAL A 53 -3.64 4.23 3.93
N SER A 54 -4.78 4.34 4.58
CA SER A 54 -4.88 4.26 6.04
C SER A 54 -5.58 2.96 6.41
N VAL A 55 -4.98 2.23 7.34
CA VAL A 55 -5.48 0.93 7.80
C VAL A 55 -5.68 1.02 9.32
N GLU A 56 -6.93 1.03 9.77
CA GLU A 56 -7.24 1.08 11.19
C GLU A 56 -7.22 -0.33 11.82
N GLY A 57 -6.65 -0.42 13.02
CA GLY A 57 -6.63 -1.66 13.81
C GLY A 57 -5.47 -2.60 13.51
N MET A 58 -4.56 -2.23 12.61
CA MET A 58 -3.33 -2.97 12.32
C MET A 58 -2.25 -2.68 13.36
N GLN A 59 -1.63 -3.72 13.91
CA GLN A 59 -0.52 -3.62 14.85
C GLN A 59 0.82 -3.47 14.12
N ASP A 60 1.85 -2.96 14.79
CA ASP A 60 3.17 -2.73 14.20
C ASP A 60 3.79 -4.00 13.57
N GLN A 61 3.61 -5.18 14.19
CA GLN A 61 4.11 -6.43 13.62
C GLN A 61 3.38 -6.82 12.32
N GLU A 62 2.08 -6.56 12.25
CA GLU A 62 1.24 -6.82 11.08
C GLU A 62 1.56 -5.82 9.97
N TYR A 63 1.91 -4.59 10.34
CA TYR A 63 2.36 -3.55 9.42
C TYR A 63 3.64 -3.95 8.68
N GLU A 64 4.62 -4.55 9.36
CA GLU A 64 5.83 -5.05 8.69
C GLU A 64 5.51 -6.15 7.66
N GLN A 65 4.61 -7.09 8.01
CA GLN A 65 4.15 -8.11 7.06
C GLN A 65 3.40 -7.49 5.87
N PHE A 66 2.62 -6.45 6.14
CA PHE A 66 1.93 -5.70 5.12
C PHE A 66 2.90 -4.99 4.16
N LEU A 67 3.96 -4.35 4.67
CA LEU A 67 5.00 -3.74 3.83
C LEU A 67 5.71 -4.76 2.95
N VAL A 68 6.01 -5.95 3.47
CA VAL A 68 6.59 -7.05 2.67
C VAL A 68 5.65 -7.48 1.56
N ALA A 69 4.35 -7.60 1.84
CA ALA A 69 3.34 -7.94 0.82
C ALA A 69 3.24 -6.83 -0.26
N LEU A 70 3.21 -5.56 0.14
CA LEU A 70 3.20 -4.43 -0.80
C LEU A 70 4.46 -4.35 -1.66
N ALA A 71 5.62 -4.70 -1.10
CA ALA A 71 6.86 -4.78 -1.86
C ALA A 71 6.81 -5.91 -2.90
N GLY A 72 6.17 -7.04 -2.57
CA GLY A 72 5.89 -8.12 -3.51
C GLY A 72 4.99 -7.68 -4.69
N LEU A 73 4.10 -6.73 -4.47
CA LEU A 73 3.28 -6.08 -5.50
C LEU A 73 4.03 -4.98 -6.28
N GLY A 74 5.27 -4.66 -5.90
CA GLY A 74 6.05 -3.57 -6.51
C GLY A 74 5.54 -2.16 -6.16
N LEU A 75 4.74 -2.02 -5.09
CA LEU A 75 4.11 -0.76 -4.71
C LEU A 75 4.95 0.08 -3.74
N VAL A 76 5.87 -0.56 -3.02
CA VAL A 76 6.84 0.08 -2.12
C VAL A 76 8.19 -0.62 -2.26
N GLU A 77 9.25 0.02 -1.80
CA GLU A 77 10.53 -0.67 -1.65
C GLU A 77 10.43 -1.68 -0.50
N ALA A 78 11.07 -2.84 -0.66
CA ALA A 78 11.13 -3.82 0.41
C ALA A 78 11.78 -3.17 1.65
N PRO A 79 11.22 -3.38 2.85
CA PRO A 79 11.83 -2.86 4.07
C PRO A 79 13.27 -3.37 4.14
N GLN A 80 14.24 -2.45 4.12
CA GLN A 80 15.63 -2.80 4.29
C GLN A 80 15.77 -3.34 5.71
N SER A 81 15.88 -4.66 5.85
CA SER A 81 16.34 -5.24 7.11
C SER A 81 17.74 -4.69 7.35
N ASP A 82 17.84 -3.70 8.24
CA ASP A 82 19.12 -3.26 8.79
C ASP A 82 19.78 -4.51 9.38
N ARG A 83 20.76 -5.03 8.64
CA ARG A 83 21.47 -6.25 8.99
C ARG A 83 22.63 -5.80 9.89
N PRO A 84 22.74 -6.32 11.12
CA PRO A 84 23.86 -5.98 12.01
C PRO A 84 25.21 -6.38 11.40
#